data_AF-A0A351KHY4-F1
#
_entry.id   AF-A0A351KHY4-F1
#
_cell.length_a   1.000
_cell.length_b   1.000
_cell.length_c   1.000
_cell.angle_alpha   90.00
_cell.angle_beta   90.00
_cell.angle_gamma   90.00
#
_symmetry.space_group_name_H-M   'P 1'
#
loop_
_entity.id
_entity.type
_entity.pdbx_description
1 polymer ?
#
loop_
_entity_poly.entity_id
_entity_poly.type
_entity_poly.pdbx_seq_one_letter_code
_entity_poly.pdbx_strand_id
1 'polypeptide(L)'
;AMMALLNATADKVEFCRQYGIEIEEKDWPVHYLPEAIIADRGELEGGNIDNLINILNVKVQNTPPYRADLKSTVERFFGLTNERVKPFLPGVVNLDGRERGDKDYRVKAKLDLFQFTQIMIKCILYHNNHYHLDYYKRDEDMIEDNVPCIPIELWDWGIANRGGTLRTVPEDVAKLALMPSDTATVTAKGIRYKDMYYAAKSMLKNGMFADARTKGTRKIKISYDPRNMDYIYVYNDNSNGYEKCFLVDANS
;
A
#
# COMPACT_ATOMS: atom_id res chain seq x y z
N ALA A 1 1.78 7.80 0.61
CA ALA A 1 0.59 7.66 -0.26
C ALA A 1 0.63 6.40 -1.13
N MET A 2 1.62 6.23 -2.02
CA MET A 2 1.60 5.16 -3.06
C MET A 2 1.44 3.73 -2.53
N MET A 3 2.10 3.38 -1.43
CA MET A 3 1.99 2.03 -0.84
C MET A 3 0.59 1.76 -0.25
N ALA A 4 -0.08 2.80 0.24
CA ALA A 4 -1.44 2.68 0.75
C ALA A 4 -2.42 2.46 -0.41
N LEU A 5 -2.21 3.15 -1.54
CA LEU A 5 -3.01 2.92 -2.74
C LEU A 5 -2.78 1.53 -3.33
N LEU A 6 -1.52 1.06 -3.36
CA LEU A 6 -1.23 -0.30 -3.80
C LEU A 6 -1.90 -1.35 -2.90
N ASN A 7 -1.93 -1.11 -1.58
CA ASN A 7 -2.67 -1.97 -0.66
C ASN A 7 -4.19 -1.87 -0.89
N ALA A 8 -4.73 -0.70 -1.23
CA ALA A 8 -6.15 -0.53 -1.54
C ALA A 8 -6.58 -1.39 -2.74
N THR A 9 -5.71 -1.60 -3.72
CA THR A 9 -5.96 -2.47 -4.89
C THR A 9 -5.55 -3.92 -4.70
N ALA A 10 -4.97 -4.29 -3.55
CA ALA A 10 -4.49 -5.64 -3.28
C ALA A 10 -5.62 -6.53 -2.73
N ASP A 11 -5.53 -7.83 -3.01
CA ASP A 11 -6.34 -8.87 -2.37
C ASP A 11 -6.13 -8.84 -0.85
N LYS A 12 -7.23 -8.67 -0.10
CA LYS A 12 -7.18 -8.53 1.35
C LYS A 12 -7.06 -9.86 2.08
N VAL A 13 -7.53 -10.94 1.49
CA VAL A 13 -7.34 -12.30 2.02
C VAL A 13 -5.85 -12.62 2.00
N GLU A 14 -5.19 -12.44 0.86
CA GLU A 14 -3.76 -12.70 0.72
C GLU A 14 -2.92 -11.76 1.59
N PHE A 15 -3.29 -10.47 1.65
CA PHE A 15 -2.61 -9.51 2.52
C PHE A 15 -2.72 -9.90 3.99
N CYS A 16 -3.90 -10.26 4.50
CA CYS A 16 -4.08 -10.66 5.90
C CYS A 16 -3.34 -11.97 6.23
N ARG A 17 -3.30 -12.91 5.27
CA ARG A 17 -2.58 -14.18 5.41
C ARG A 17 -1.08 -14.00 5.64
N GLN A 18 -0.46 -12.98 5.04
CA GLN A 18 0.95 -12.62 5.29
C GLN A 18 1.21 -12.26 6.75
N TYR A 19 0.19 -11.83 7.48
CA TYR A 19 0.25 -11.50 8.91
C TYR A 19 -0.39 -12.59 9.80
N GLY A 20 -0.65 -13.78 9.25
CA GLY A 20 -1.25 -14.90 9.99
C GLY A 20 -2.70 -14.65 10.42
N ILE A 21 -3.44 -13.85 9.66
CA ILE A 21 -4.86 -13.56 9.90
C ILE A 21 -5.66 -14.13 8.72
N GLU A 22 -6.57 -15.05 9.03
CA GLU A 22 -7.47 -15.66 8.03
C GLU A 22 -8.79 -14.91 7.99
N ILE A 23 -9.22 -14.53 6.79
CA ILE A 23 -10.50 -13.86 6.51
C ILE A 23 -11.09 -14.42 5.20
N GLU A 24 -12.38 -14.22 4.99
CA GLU A 24 -13.04 -14.43 3.71
C GLU A 24 -13.13 -13.13 2.91
N GLU A 25 -13.34 -13.21 1.59
CA GLU A 25 -13.45 -12.03 0.72
C GLU A 25 -14.55 -11.06 1.21
N LYS A 26 -15.66 -11.59 1.73
CA LYS A 26 -16.77 -10.80 2.27
C LYS A 26 -16.39 -9.94 3.49
N ASP A 27 -15.34 -10.31 4.23
CA ASP A 27 -14.94 -9.58 5.43
C ASP A 27 -14.16 -8.30 5.08
N TRP A 28 -13.61 -8.24 3.86
CA TRP A 28 -12.93 -7.06 3.33
C TRP A 28 -12.88 -7.07 1.78
N PRO A 29 -14.01 -6.86 1.08
CA PRO A 29 -14.16 -7.06 -0.37
C PRO A 29 -13.58 -5.93 -1.23
N VAL A 30 -12.69 -5.10 -0.65
CA VAL A 30 -12.22 -3.86 -1.26
C VAL A 30 -10.83 -4.08 -1.85
N HIS A 31 -10.77 -4.25 -3.17
CA HIS A 31 -9.52 -4.43 -3.92
C HIS A 31 -9.53 -3.66 -5.26
N TYR A 32 -10.22 -2.53 -5.30
CA TYR A 32 -10.50 -1.78 -6.53
C TYR A 32 -9.70 -0.48 -6.65
N LEU A 33 -9.48 -0.06 -7.89
CA LEU A 33 -8.84 1.21 -8.21
C LEU A 33 -9.92 2.31 -8.32
N PRO A 34 -9.83 3.39 -7.52
CA PRO A 34 -10.81 4.45 -7.55
C PRO A 34 -10.75 5.25 -8.87
N GLU A 35 -11.87 5.87 -9.26
CA GLU A 35 -11.90 6.80 -10.39
C GLU A 35 -11.14 8.09 -10.07
N ALA A 36 -11.26 8.57 -8.84
CA ALA A 36 -10.61 9.78 -8.38
C ALA A 36 -10.03 9.61 -6.97
N ILE A 37 -8.87 10.21 -6.73
CA ILE A 37 -8.25 10.33 -5.41
C ILE A 37 -8.23 11.80 -5.04
N ILE A 38 -8.74 12.08 -3.86
CA ILE A 38 -8.66 13.40 -3.26
C ILE A 38 -7.45 13.41 -2.33
N ALA A 39 -6.52 14.34 -2.53
CA ALA A 39 -5.32 14.46 -1.72
C ALA A 39 -5.05 15.88 -1.27
N ASP A 40 -4.33 16.00 -0.15
CA ASP A 40 -3.79 17.27 0.31
C ASP A 40 -2.54 17.61 -0.52
N ARG A 41 -2.34 18.92 -0.75
CA ARG A 41 -1.36 19.45 -1.73
C ARG A 41 0.05 18.87 -1.56
N GLY A 42 0.50 18.53 -0.36
CA GLY A 42 1.85 18.00 -0.12
C GLY A 42 2.02 16.47 -0.20
N GLU A 43 0.94 15.66 -0.12
CA GLU A 43 1.10 14.20 0.01
C GLU A 43 1.30 13.47 -1.33
N LEU A 44 0.87 14.10 -2.42
CA LEU A 44 0.98 13.54 -3.76
C LEU A 44 1.95 14.32 -4.68
N GLU A 45 2.51 15.46 -4.29
CA GLU A 45 3.43 16.23 -5.17
C GLU A 45 4.64 15.39 -5.67
N GLY A 46 4.77 15.23 -7.00
CA GLY A 46 5.91 14.56 -7.66
C GLY A 46 5.52 13.63 -8.83
N GLY A 47 6.52 12.98 -9.45
CA GLY A 47 6.35 12.11 -10.63
C GLY A 47 5.47 10.86 -10.43
N ASN A 48 5.04 10.62 -9.19
CA ASN A 48 4.09 9.57 -8.84
C ASN A 48 2.64 9.93 -9.23
N ILE A 49 2.27 11.22 -9.25
CA ILE A 49 0.97 11.69 -9.78
C ILE A 49 0.88 11.40 -11.28
N ASP A 50 1.96 11.65 -12.02
CA ASP A 50 1.97 11.45 -13.46
C ASP A 50 1.70 9.98 -13.81
N ASN A 51 2.23 9.03 -13.04
CA ASN A 51 1.93 7.61 -13.25
C ASN A 51 0.47 7.26 -12.89
N LEU A 52 -0.06 7.82 -11.80
CA LEU A 52 -1.45 7.67 -11.38
C LEU A 52 -2.44 8.13 -12.47
N ILE A 53 -2.16 9.27 -13.09
CA ILE A 53 -2.99 9.86 -14.14
C ILE A 53 -2.76 9.13 -15.47
N ASN A 54 -1.51 8.97 -15.91
CA ASN A 54 -1.21 8.52 -17.27
C ASN A 54 -1.27 6.99 -17.42
N ILE A 55 -0.87 6.22 -16.41
CA ILE A 55 -0.83 4.75 -16.48
C ILE A 55 -2.13 4.17 -15.92
N LEU A 56 -2.53 4.67 -14.75
CA LEU A 56 -3.68 4.14 -14.06
C LEU A 56 -4.97 4.90 -14.38
N ASN A 57 -4.97 6.00 -15.12
CA ASN A 57 -6.19 6.78 -15.43
C ASN A 57 -7.02 7.12 -14.18
N VAL A 58 -6.34 7.45 -13.08
CA VAL A 58 -6.97 7.90 -11.82
C VAL A 58 -6.88 9.42 -11.79
N LYS A 59 -8.02 10.08 -11.60
CA LYS A 59 -8.07 11.54 -11.48
C LYS A 59 -7.54 11.94 -10.11
N VAL A 60 -6.49 12.77 -10.06
CA VAL A 60 -6.01 13.34 -8.80
C VAL A 60 -6.63 14.72 -8.61
N GLN A 61 -7.42 14.89 -7.55
CA GLN A 61 -8.05 16.15 -7.18
C GLN A 61 -7.41 16.67 -5.90
N ASN A 62 -6.88 17.89 -5.93
CA ASN A 62 -6.44 18.55 -4.71
C ASN A 62 -7.66 19.12 -4.00
N THR A 63 -7.77 18.90 -2.68
CA THR A 63 -8.80 19.54 -1.89
C THR A 63 -8.71 21.07 -2.06
N PRO A 64 -9.83 21.78 -2.34
CA PRO A 64 -9.86 23.19 -2.03
C PRO A 64 -9.61 23.36 -0.53
N PRO A 65 -8.97 24.46 -0.10
CA PRO A 65 -8.87 24.76 1.33
C PRO A 65 -10.26 24.61 1.96
N TYR A 66 -10.36 23.96 3.12
CA TYR A 66 -11.59 23.77 3.92
C TYR A 66 -12.54 22.58 3.63
N ARG A 67 -12.09 21.49 2.97
CA ARG A 67 -12.82 20.18 2.97
C ARG A 67 -12.33 19.24 4.08
N ALA A 68 -12.41 19.72 5.33
CA ALA A 68 -12.00 18.97 6.53
C ALA A 68 -12.95 17.80 6.89
N ASP A 69 -14.14 17.76 6.27
CA ASP A 69 -15.15 16.72 6.41
C ASP A 69 -14.62 15.34 5.99
N LEU A 70 -13.89 15.25 4.88
CA LEU A 70 -13.27 14.00 4.42
C LEU A 70 -12.16 13.52 5.35
N LYS A 71 -11.43 14.46 5.96
CA LYS A 71 -10.36 14.18 6.92
C LYS A 71 -10.90 13.71 8.27
N SER A 72 -12.06 14.24 8.68
CA SER A 72 -12.68 13.95 9.97
C SER A 72 -13.00 12.46 10.19
N THR A 73 -13.36 11.73 9.13
CA THR A 73 -13.63 10.28 9.19
C THR A 73 -12.35 9.49 9.44
N VAL A 74 -11.28 9.82 8.72
CA VAL A 74 -9.96 9.17 8.86
C VAL A 74 -9.33 9.49 10.21
N GLU A 75 -9.35 10.75 10.63
CA GLU A 75 -8.84 11.19 11.93
C GLU A 75 -9.63 10.53 13.08
N ARG A 76 -10.96 10.41 12.95
CA ARG A 76 -11.78 9.69 13.92
C ARG A 76 -11.46 8.20 13.97
N PHE A 77 -11.24 7.55 12.82
CA PHE A 77 -10.81 6.15 12.80
C PHE A 77 -9.47 5.97 13.54
N PHE A 78 -8.50 6.85 13.30
CA PHE A 78 -7.22 6.83 14.05
C PHE A 78 -7.39 7.15 15.52
N GLY A 79 -8.29 8.08 15.89
CA GLY A 79 -8.65 8.38 17.27
C GLY A 79 -9.24 7.15 17.97
N LEU A 80 -10.27 6.55 17.39
CA LEU A 80 -10.94 5.35 17.91
C LEU A 80 -10.00 4.15 18.00
N THR A 81 -9.16 3.96 16.98
CA THR A 81 -8.16 2.88 16.99
C THR A 81 -7.16 3.12 18.11
N ASN A 82 -6.64 4.32 18.28
CA ASN A 82 -5.76 4.66 19.40
C ASN A 82 -6.45 4.44 20.75
N GLU A 83 -7.67 4.94 20.95
CA GLU A 83 -8.41 4.77 22.21
C GLU A 83 -8.66 3.30 22.55
N ARG A 84 -8.96 2.47 21.55
CA ARG A 84 -9.24 1.03 21.75
C ARG A 84 -7.99 0.20 21.94
N VAL A 85 -6.91 0.55 21.26
CA VAL A 85 -5.69 -0.25 21.24
C VAL A 85 -4.77 0.12 22.39
N LYS A 86 -4.70 1.41 22.78
CA LYS A 86 -3.85 1.89 23.88
C LYS A 86 -4.01 1.11 25.19
N PRO A 87 -5.21 0.74 25.66
CA PRO A 87 -5.37 0.00 26.92
C PRO A 87 -4.75 -1.41 26.90
N PHE A 88 -4.59 -2.01 25.72
CA PHE A 88 -4.13 -3.39 25.57
C PHE A 88 -2.69 -3.50 25.03
N LEU A 89 -2.09 -2.38 24.60
CA LEU A 89 -0.72 -2.38 24.12
C LEU A 89 0.29 -2.15 25.26
N PRO A 90 1.29 -3.02 25.41
CA PRO A 90 2.38 -2.76 26.32
C PRO A 90 3.32 -1.68 25.73
N GLY A 91 3.67 -0.66 26.51
CA GLY A 91 4.61 0.40 26.10
C GLY A 91 3.97 1.66 25.49
N VAL A 92 2.67 1.87 25.68
CA VAL A 92 1.99 3.10 25.26
C VAL A 92 2.61 4.31 25.95
N VAL A 93 3.00 5.29 25.14
CA VAL A 93 3.51 6.58 25.59
C VAL A 93 2.35 7.56 25.63
N ASN A 94 1.94 7.96 26.82
CA ASN A 94 1.14 9.17 26.97
C ASN A 94 2.10 10.36 26.82
N LEU A 95 1.85 11.21 25.82
CA LEU A 95 2.66 12.40 25.53
C LEU A 95 2.25 13.61 26.38
N ASP A 96 1.16 13.50 27.14
CA ASP A 96 0.70 14.55 28.04
C ASP A 96 1.68 14.71 29.21
N GLY A 97 2.31 15.88 29.31
CA GLY A 97 3.11 16.28 30.47
C GLY A 97 4.60 15.94 30.42
N ARG A 98 5.25 15.90 29.23
CA ARG A 98 6.71 15.70 29.17
C ARG A 98 7.50 16.90 29.67
N GLU A 99 8.37 16.67 30.64
CA GLU A 99 9.42 17.59 31.06
C GLU A 99 10.78 17.23 30.40
N ARG A 100 11.65 18.24 30.29
CA ARG A 100 12.96 18.11 29.64
C ARG A 100 13.86 17.18 30.48
N GLY A 101 14.05 15.95 30.03
CA GLY A 101 14.83 14.91 30.73
C GLY A 101 14.18 13.51 30.71
N ASP A 102 12.96 13.40 30.17
CA ASP A 102 12.25 12.13 30.08
C ASP A 102 12.99 11.07 29.25
N LYS A 103 12.98 9.83 29.78
CA LYS A 103 13.68 8.68 29.19
C LYS A 103 13.19 8.39 27.76
N ASP A 104 14.12 8.06 26.87
CA ASP A 104 13.79 7.74 25.47
C ASP A 104 12.84 6.53 25.40
N TYR A 105 11.63 6.82 24.93
CA TYR A 105 10.53 5.88 24.81
C TYR A 105 10.77 4.86 23.70
N ARG A 106 11.64 5.15 22.73
CA ARG A 106 12.04 4.22 21.67
C ARG A 106 12.66 2.94 22.25
N VAL A 107 13.31 3.05 23.42
CA VAL A 107 13.95 1.92 24.13
C VAL A 107 12.91 1.03 24.85
N LYS A 108 11.66 1.48 24.99
CA LYS A 108 10.55 0.73 25.62
C LYS A 108 9.55 0.15 24.60
N ALA A 109 9.80 0.30 23.30
CA ALA A 109 8.95 -0.29 22.27
C ALA A 109 9.00 -1.82 22.40
N LYS A 110 7.84 -2.43 22.70
CA LYS A 110 7.71 -3.88 22.93
C LYS A 110 7.15 -4.64 21.72
N LEU A 111 6.69 -3.92 20.71
CA LEU A 111 6.10 -4.49 19.50
C LEU A 111 7.02 -4.24 18.32
N ASP A 112 7.22 -5.26 17.51
CA ASP A 112 7.80 -5.09 16.19
C ASP A 112 6.75 -4.61 15.17
N LEU A 113 7.19 -4.27 13.96
CA LEU A 113 6.32 -3.79 12.90
C LEU A 113 5.28 -4.84 12.47
N PHE A 114 5.62 -6.12 12.57
CA PHE A 114 4.74 -7.22 12.19
C PHE A 114 3.55 -7.31 13.16
N GLN A 115 3.83 -7.33 14.46
CA GLN A 115 2.84 -7.34 15.53
C GLN A 115 1.97 -6.08 15.51
N PHE A 116 2.58 -4.91 15.29
CA PHE A 116 1.82 -3.67 15.13
C PHE A 116 0.85 -3.75 13.94
N THR A 117 1.30 -4.28 12.81
CA THR A 117 0.46 -4.43 11.61
C THR A 117 -0.67 -5.42 11.83
N GLN A 118 -0.43 -6.55 12.53
CA GLN A 118 -1.48 -7.48 12.94
C GLN A 118 -2.58 -6.80 13.75
N ILE A 119 -2.21 -5.93 14.68
CA ILE A 119 -3.15 -5.21 15.53
C ILE A 119 -3.96 -4.21 14.71
N MET A 120 -3.31 -3.49 13.79
CA MET A 120 -3.99 -2.58 12.87
C MET A 120 -4.99 -3.31 11.97
N ILE A 121 -4.62 -4.45 11.40
CA ILE A 121 -5.52 -5.28 10.57
C ILE A 121 -6.76 -5.67 11.38
N LYS A 122 -6.59 -6.17 12.60
CA LYS A 122 -7.72 -6.55 13.48
C LYS A 122 -8.64 -5.36 13.80
N CYS A 123 -8.07 -4.18 14.02
CA CYS A 123 -8.86 -2.97 14.26
C CYS A 123 -9.68 -2.55 13.04
N ILE A 124 -9.08 -2.66 11.85
CA ILE A 124 -9.76 -2.38 10.58
C ILE A 124 -10.90 -3.39 10.36
N LEU A 125 -10.63 -4.69 10.55
CA LEU A 125 -11.65 -5.73 10.41
C LEU A 125 -12.83 -5.52 11.36
N TYR A 126 -12.57 -5.18 12.62
CA TYR A 126 -13.63 -4.85 13.57
C TYR A 126 -14.42 -3.61 13.13
N HIS A 127 -13.73 -2.57 12.67
CA HIS A 127 -14.39 -1.35 12.19
C HIS A 127 -15.28 -1.65 11.00
N ASN A 128 -14.77 -2.37 10.00
CA ASN A 128 -15.49 -2.66 8.77
C ASN A 128 -16.74 -3.51 9.03
N ASN A 129 -16.63 -4.54 9.88
CA ASN A 129 -17.66 -5.57 10.00
C ASN A 129 -18.61 -5.38 11.19
N HIS A 130 -18.25 -4.57 12.19
CA HIS A 130 -19.02 -4.51 13.44
C HIS A 130 -19.26 -3.10 13.98
N TYR A 131 -18.47 -2.10 13.56
CA TYR A 131 -18.57 -0.79 14.16
C TYR A 131 -19.74 0.02 13.57
N HIS A 132 -20.66 0.41 14.44
CA HIS A 132 -21.77 1.28 14.06
C HIS A 132 -21.28 2.75 13.92
N LEU A 133 -21.58 3.35 12.78
CA LEU A 133 -21.24 4.73 12.45
C LEU A 133 -22.37 5.68 12.90
N ASP A 134 -22.35 6.08 14.17
CA ASP A 134 -23.38 6.97 14.76
C ASP A 134 -23.54 8.33 14.06
N TYR A 135 -22.53 8.73 13.27
CA TYR A 135 -22.46 10.01 12.58
C TYR A 135 -22.79 9.90 11.08
N TYR A 136 -22.96 8.68 10.55
CA TYR A 136 -23.24 8.48 9.14
C TYR A 136 -24.68 8.89 8.82
N LYS A 137 -24.83 9.82 7.87
CA LYS A 137 -26.13 10.26 7.39
C LYS A 137 -26.53 9.41 6.19
N ARG A 138 -27.45 8.48 6.41
CA ARG A 138 -28.09 7.69 5.35
C ARG A 138 -28.94 8.60 4.47
N ASP A 139 -28.96 8.32 3.18
CA ASP A 139 -29.87 8.96 2.23
C ASP A 139 -31.27 8.32 2.28
N GLU A 140 -32.21 8.86 1.50
CA GLU A 140 -33.61 8.42 1.50
C GLU A 140 -33.74 6.93 1.15
N ASP A 141 -33.06 6.48 0.09
CA ASP A 141 -33.08 5.09 -0.37
C ASP A 141 -32.50 4.13 0.71
N MET A 142 -31.38 4.50 1.35
CA MET A 142 -30.79 3.71 2.44
C MET A 142 -31.67 3.64 3.69
N ILE A 143 -32.45 4.69 3.96
CA ILE A 143 -33.42 4.71 5.06
C ILE A 143 -34.60 3.80 4.73
N GLU A 144 -35.11 3.86 3.50
CA GLU A 144 -36.19 2.99 3.02
C GLU A 144 -35.81 1.51 3.09
N ASP A 145 -34.59 1.17 2.66
CA ASP A 145 -34.05 -0.19 2.71
C ASP A 145 -33.57 -0.62 4.10
N ASN A 146 -33.67 0.27 5.11
CA ASN A 146 -33.25 0.05 6.49
C ASN A 146 -31.79 -0.44 6.62
N VAL A 147 -30.89 0.13 5.82
CA VAL A 147 -29.47 -0.27 5.78
C VAL A 147 -28.81 0.05 7.12
N PRO A 148 -28.16 -0.91 7.80
CA PRO A 148 -27.40 -0.64 9.01
C PRO A 148 -26.23 0.32 8.73
N CYS A 149 -25.93 1.24 9.67
CA CYS A 149 -24.77 2.11 9.57
C CYS A 149 -23.46 1.37 9.92
N ILE A 150 -23.24 0.18 9.36
CA ILE A 150 -22.01 -0.61 9.50
C ILE A 150 -21.27 -0.51 8.16
N PRO A 151 -19.94 -0.25 8.13
CA PRO A 151 -19.24 0.03 6.87
C PRO A 151 -19.41 -1.04 5.80
N ILE A 152 -19.38 -2.33 6.16
CA ILE A 152 -19.56 -3.42 5.19
C ILE A 152 -20.98 -3.43 4.59
N GLU A 153 -22.00 -3.21 5.42
CA GLU A 153 -23.41 -3.15 4.98
C GLU A 153 -23.65 -1.95 4.04
N LEU A 154 -23.08 -0.79 4.39
CA LEU A 154 -23.14 0.41 3.57
C LEU A 154 -22.41 0.22 2.23
N TRP A 155 -21.26 -0.47 2.27
CA TRP A 155 -20.48 -0.80 1.08
C TRP A 155 -21.28 -1.72 0.15
N ASP A 156 -21.78 -2.85 0.67
CA ASP A 156 -22.50 -3.85 -0.12
C ASP A 156 -23.78 -3.27 -0.73
N TRP A 157 -24.54 -2.49 0.05
CA TRP A 157 -25.70 -1.77 -0.47
C TRP A 157 -25.31 -0.76 -1.56
N GLY A 158 -24.21 -0.03 -1.37
CA GLY A 158 -23.70 0.93 -2.35
C GLY A 158 -23.30 0.27 -3.66
N ILE A 159 -22.59 -0.87 -3.60
CA ILE A 159 -22.23 -1.64 -4.79
C ILE A 159 -23.46 -2.14 -5.54
N ALA A 160 -24.47 -2.63 -4.82
CA ALA A 160 -25.69 -3.14 -5.44
C ALA A 160 -26.56 -2.05 -6.07
N ASN A 161 -26.66 -0.86 -5.46
CA ASN A 161 -27.69 0.13 -5.79
C ASN A 161 -27.17 1.42 -6.43
N ARG A 162 -25.90 1.80 -6.22
CA ARG A 162 -25.36 3.10 -6.68
C ARG A 162 -24.50 3.00 -7.95
N GLY A 163 -24.32 1.80 -8.52
CA GLY A 163 -23.71 1.63 -9.84
C GLY A 163 -22.30 2.20 -9.94
N GLY A 164 -21.35 1.66 -9.19
CA GLY A 164 -19.93 1.95 -9.36
C GLY A 164 -19.28 0.95 -10.31
N THR A 165 -18.72 1.40 -11.44
CA THR A 165 -17.80 0.56 -12.21
C THR A 165 -16.50 0.42 -11.44
N LEU A 166 -16.45 -0.55 -10.53
CA LEU A 166 -15.25 -0.91 -9.82
C LEU A 166 -14.24 -1.45 -10.82
N ARG A 167 -13.13 -0.74 -11.00
CA ARG A 167 -12.08 -1.17 -11.92
C ARG A 167 -11.01 -1.92 -11.16
N THR A 168 -10.69 -3.11 -11.63
CA THR A 168 -9.49 -3.85 -11.23
C THR A 168 -8.39 -3.64 -12.27
N VAL A 169 -7.15 -3.63 -11.82
CA VAL A 169 -5.97 -3.69 -12.69
C VAL A 169 -5.13 -4.89 -12.26
N PRO A 170 -4.40 -5.54 -13.18
CA PRO A 170 -3.47 -6.60 -12.79
C PRO A 170 -2.48 -6.08 -11.74
N GLU A 171 -2.18 -6.90 -10.73
CA GLU A 171 -1.35 -6.50 -9.59
C GLU A 171 0.00 -5.92 -10.05
N ASP A 172 0.66 -6.55 -11.01
CA ASP A 172 1.95 -6.08 -11.53
C ASP A 172 1.85 -4.70 -12.22
N VAL A 173 0.72 -4.39 -12.86
CA VAL A 173 0.49 -3.05 -13.45
C VAL A 173 0.34 -2.00 -12.35
N ALA A 174 -0.44 -2.28 -11.31
CA ALA A 174 -0.57 -1.39 -10.15
C ALA A 174 0.79 -1.20 -9.46
N LYS A 175 1.53 -2.28 -9.24
CA LYS A 175 2.88 -2.26 -8.65
C LYS A 175 3.80 -1.37 -9.46
N LEU A 176 3.92 -1.59 -10.77
CA LEU A 176 4.85 -0.82 -11.62
C LEU A 176 4.49 0.65 -11.73
N ALA A 177 3.20 0.99 -11.74
CA ALA A 177 2.76 2.37 -11.79
C ALA A 177 3.02 3.10 -10.47
N LEU A 178 2.89 2.40 -9.34
CA LEU A 178 2.91 3.02 -8.01
C LEU A 178 4.25 2.90 -7.28
N MET A 179 5.11 1.95 -7.66
CA MET A 179 6.38 1.69 -7.00
C MET A 179 7.44 2.74 -7.34
N PRO A 180 8.34 3.03 -6.38
CA PRO A 180 9.49 3.88 -6.65
C PRO A 180 10.37 3.28 -7.75
N SER A 181 10.78 4.14 -8.68
CA SER A 181 11.76 3.82 -9.70
C SER A 181 13.17 4.25 -9.26
N ASP A 182 14.18 3.46 -9.64
CA ASP A 182 15.58 3.80 -9.42
C ASP A 182 16.45 3.20 -10.54
N THR A 183 17.77 3.39 -10.47
CA THR A 183 18.72 2.85 -11.44
C THR A 183 19.60 1.78 -10.80
N ALA A 184 19.56 0.57 -11.34
CA ALA A 184 20.44 -0.52 -10.94
C ALA A 184 21.63 -0.64 -11.92
N THR A 185 22.66 -1.39 -11.50
CA THR A 185 23.85 -1.63 -12.33
C THR A 185 23.94 -3.09 -12.72
N VAL A 186 23.96 -3.39 -14.01
CA VAL A 186 24.25 -4.73 -14.53
C VAL A 186 25.74 -5.01 -14.35
N THR A 187 26.04 -6.12 -13.68
CA THR A 187 27.39 -6.63 -13.44
C THR A 187 27.52 -8.06 -13.97
N ALA A 188 28.74 -8.59 -14.00
CA ALA A 188 28.97 -9.98 -14.37
C ALA A 188 28.34 -11.01 -13.42
N LYS A 189 28.01 -10.61 -12.18
CA LYS A 189 27.36 -11.47 -11.18
C LYS A 189 25.83 -11.38 -11.19
N GLY A 190 25.27 -10.39 -11.89
CA GLY A 190 23.85 -10.07 -11.82
C GLY A 190 23.59 -8.57 -11.78
N ILE A 191 22.33 -8.20 -11.58
CA ILE A 191 21.89 -6.81 -11.43
C ILE A 191 22.10 -6.38 -9.99
N ARG A 192 23.00 -5.41 -9.76
CA ARG A 192 23.32 -4.89 -8.43
C ARG A 192 22.46 -3.67 -8.11
N TYR A 193 21.78 -3.71 -6.97
CA TYR A 193 21.04 -2.60 -6.39
C TYR A 193 21.09 -2.65 -4.86
N LYS A 194 21.48 -1.55 -4.19
CA LYS A 194 21.66 -1.47 -2.72
C LYS A 194 22.43 -2.67 -2.14
N ASP A 195 23.56 -3.00 -2.76
CA ASP A 195 24.44 -4.13 -2.41
C ASP A 195 23.81 -5.54 -2.48
N MET A 196 22.60 -5.65 -3.02
CA MET A 196 21.94 -6.91 -3.35
C MET A 196 22.10 -7.24 -4.84
N TYR A 197 22.09 -8.52 -5.18
CA TYR A 197 22.16 -9.00 -6.55
C TYR A 197 20.84 -9.66 -6.96
N TYR A 198 20.40 -9.38 -8.18
CA TYR A 198 19.18 -9.91 -8.75
C TYR A 198 19.44 -10.54 -10.10
N ALA A 199 18.70 -11.60 -10.41
CA ALA A 199 18.74 -12.24 -11.72
C ALA A 199 17.37 -12.81 -12.12
N ALA A 200 17.15 -12.92 -13.43
CA ALA A 200 16.06 -13.68 -13.99
C ALA A 200 16.63 -14.84 -14.83
N LYS A 201 15.85 -15.93 -14.96
CA LYS A 201 16.26 -17.10 -15.74
C LYS A 201 16.53 -16.76 -17.22
N SER A 202 15.84 -15.77 -17.77
CA SER A 202 16.07 -15.36 -19.17
C SER A 202 17.42 -14.65 -19.35
N MET A 203 17.84 -13.83 -18.37
CA MET A 203 19.07 -13.05 -18.43
C MET A 203 20.32 -13.94 -18.35
N LEU A 204 20.23 -15.07 -17.65
CA LEU A 204 21.28 -16.10 -17.65
C LEU A 204 21.46 -16.74 -19.03
N LYS A 205 20.38 -16.89 -19.81
CA LYS A 205 20.42 -17.49 -21.15
C LYS A 205 20.88 -16.53 -22.23
N ASN A 206 20.57 -15.24 -22.09
CA ASN A 206 20.81 -14.23 -23.11
C ASN A 206 22.23 -13.61 -23.06
N GLY A 207 23.11 -14.10 -22.20
CA GLY A 207 24.50 -13.64 -22.12
C GLY A 207 24.69 -12.21 -21.59
N MET A 208 23.64 -11.60 -21.03
CA MET A 208 23.67 -10.21 -20.54
C MET A 208 24.79 -9.98 -19.51
N PHE A 209 25.04 -10.95 -18.64
CA PHE A 209 26.12 -10.88 -17.64
C PHE A 209 27.52 -11.13 -18.25
N ALA A 210 27.61 -11.94 -19.30
CA ALA A 210 28.85 -12.16 -20.05
C ALA A 210 29.26 -10.90 -20.83
N ASP A 211 28.29 -10.19 -21.39
CA ASP A 211 28.49 -8.89 -22.02
C ASP A 211 28.97 -7.84 -21.00
N ALA A 212 28.39 -7.80 -19.80
CA ALA A 212 28.85 -6.88 -18.74
C ALA A 212 30.30 -7.15 -18.30
N ARG A 213 30.76 -8.40 -18.40
CA ARG A 213 32.16 -8.79 -18.11
C ARG A 213 33.14 -8.29 -19.17
N THR A 214 32.71 -8.22 -20.42
CA THR A 214 33.58 -7.91 -21.58
C THR A 214 33.50 -6.44 -22.01
N LYS A 215 32.31 -5.85 -21.96
CA LYS A 215 31.99 -4.49 -22.44
C LYS A 215 31.84 -3.46 -21.32
N GLY A 216 31.86 -3.90 -20.06
CA GLY A 216 31.72 -3.04 -18.87
C GLY A 216 30.30 -3.00 -18.29
N THR A 217 30.17 -2.34 -17.13
CA THR A 217 28.89 -2.27 -16.40
C THR A 217 27.92 -1.31 -17.06
N ARG A 218 26.63 -1.68 -17.07
CA ARG A 218 25.55 -0.87 -17.65
C ARG A 218 24.53 -0.44 -16.59
N LYS A 219 24.02 0.78 -16.69
CA LYS A 219 22.89 1.25 -15.87
C LYS A 219 21.56 0.88 -16.51
N ILE A 220 20.62 0.40 -15.71
CA ILE A 220 19.26 0.00 -16.14
C ILE A 220 18.23 0.57 -15.17
N LYS A 221 17.06 0.94 -15.70
CA LYS A 221 15.95 1.42 -14.88
C LYS A 221 15.26 0.23 -14.22
N ILE A 222 14.91 0.40 -12.95
CA ILE A 222 14.19 -0.59 -12.16
C ILE A 222 13.02 0.04 -11.41
N SER A 223 12.08 -0.80 -11.00
CA SER A 223 11.02 -0.49 -10.03
C SER A 223 11.02 -1.56 -8.94
N TYR A 224 10.77 -1.19 -7.67
CA TYR A 224 10.91 -2.10 -6.53
C TYR A 224 9.93 -1.78 -5.40
N ASP A 225 9.58 -2.79 -4.58
CA ASP A 225 8.83 -2.57 -3.34
C ASP A 225 9.82 -2.35 -2.18
N PRO A 226 9.88 -1.16 -1.54
CA PRO A 226 10.75 -0.95 -0.39
C PRO A 226 10.46 -1.88 0.81
N ARG A 227 9.28 -2.50 0.86
CA ARG A 227 8.87 -3.45 1.91
C ARG A 227 9.26 -4.90 1.58
N ASN A 228 9.48 -5.20 0.31
CA ASN A 228 9.86 -6.52 -0.18
C ASN A 228 10.94 -6.40 -1.26
N MET A 229 12.18 -6.65 -0.84
CA MET A 229 13.36 -6.64 -1.72
C MET A 229 13.72 -8.05 -2.24
N ASP A 230 12.82 -9.03 -2.14
CA ASP A 230 13.05 -10.39 -2.67
C ASP A 230 13.06 -10.40 -4.20
N TYR A 231 12.49 -9.36 -4.82
CA TYR A 231 12.48 -9.17 -6.26
C TYR A 231 12.42 -7.70 -6.64
N ILE A 232 12.89 -7.41 -7.85
CA ILE A 232 12.78 -6.10 -8.50
C ILE A 232 12.23 -6.29 -9.92
N TYR A 233 11.62 -5.24 -10.46
CA TYR A 233 11.20 -5.17 -11.85
C TYR A 233 12.21 -4.39 -12.67
N VAL A 234 12.72 -4.99 -13.73
CA VAL A 234 13.69 -4.39 -14.65
C VAL A 234 12.97 -3.99 -15.92
N TYR A 235 13.13 -2.73 -16.34
CA TYR A 235 12.55 -2.27 -17.61
C TYR A 235 13.43 -2.70 -18.78
N ASN A 236 12.81 -3.21 -19.84
CA ASN A 236 13.51 -3.55 -21.07
C ASN A 236 13.79 -2.29 -21.88
N ASP A 237 14.98 -2.15 -22.46
CA ASP A 237 15.34 -0.95 -23.25
C ASP A 237 14.53 -0.80 -24.55
N ASN A 238 14.06 -1.92 -25.11
CA ASN A 238 13.49 -1.99 -26.46
C ASN A 238 12.00 -2.33 -26.49
N SER A 239 11.34 -2.47 -25.33
CA SER A 239 9.91 -2.77 -25.25
C SER A 239 9.31 -2.11 -24.01
N ASN A 240 8.03 -1.75 -24.04
CA ASN A 240 7.25 -1.36 -22.84
C ASN A 240 7.07 -2.53 -21.83
N GLY A 241 7.88 -3.58 -21.96
CA GLY A 241 7.88 -4.74 -21.09
C GLY A 241 8.82 -4.55 -19.90
N TYR A 242 8.52 -5.31 -18.86
CA TYR A 242 9.33 -5.45 -17.66
C TYR A 242 9.64 -6.92 -17.42
N GLU A 243 10.72 -7.20 -16.73
CA GLU A 243 11.07 -8.54 -16.27
C GLU A 243 11.25 -8.55 -14.75
N LYS A 244 10.61 -9.51 -14.08
CA LYS A 244 10.75 -9.73 -12.65
C LYS A 244 12.06 -10.50 -12.39
N CYS A 245 12.98 -9.87 -11.67
CA CYS A 245 14.26 -10.43 -11.28
C CYS A 245 14.24 -10.73 -9.78
N PHE A 246 14.70 -11.91 -9.39
CA PHE A 246 14.68 -12.37 -8.01
C PHE A 246 16.04 -12.19 -7.36
N LEU A 247 16.03 -11.93 -6.05
CA LEU A 247 17.22 -11.84 -5.22
C LEU A 247 18.02 -13.14 -5.34
N VAL A 248 19.33 -13.02 -5.55
CA VAL A 248 20.26 -14.14 -5.59
C VAL A 248 21.34 -13.96 -4.53
N ASP A 249 21.74 -15.07 -3.92
CA ASP A 249 22.82 -15.05 -2.95
C ASP A 249 24.13 -14.65 -3.63
N ALA A 250 24.85 -13.71 -3.03
CA ALA A 250 26.11 -13.19 -3.55
C ALA A 250 27.24 -14.24 -3.62
N ASN A 251 26.98 -15.47 -3.15
CA ASN A 251 27.91 -16.60 -3.05
C ASN A 251 27.56 -17.78 -3.99
N SER A 252 26.59 -17.66 -4.89
CA SER A 252 26.33 -18.66 -5.94
C SER A 252 27.12 -18.39 -7.22
#